data_AF-A0EH96-F1
#
_entry.id   AF-A0EH96-F1
#
_cell.length_a   1.000
_cell.length_b   1.000
_cell.length_c   1.000
_cell.angle_alpha   90.00
_cell.angle_beta   90.00
_cell.angle_gamma   90.00
#
_symmetry.space_group_name_H-M   'P 1'
#
loop_
_entity.id
_entity.type
_entity.pdbx_description
1 polymer ?
#
loop_
_entity_poly.entity_id
_entity_poly.type
_entity_poly.pdbx_seq_one_letter_code
_entity_poly.pdbx_strand_id
1 'polypeptide(L)'
;MIQNCTSYLELTECISYQGVQADCEKFVGNGMSCTNDATATSICKAKDCIKLTADSYSESVCQAYGVQCHNNGTKCDVAQSCSSLKSNLVTCTQYIATDGPCIGTALQTETPISCSPAQCSDAPSTLITNTQCDAYKKGCKTNGYGCASSITCADVQSSSVCAAIKSDDNFICIWTSQCRQIESSCNNFTSSGSSVCTSSKTTSGFGICVWKDSVCTDAKCEDLPLSVNSETNCTAYSATCTFSGTGNGFATKGSCTTYKKKEICANAKSTDKMGSCAWDESVVSGTQIKGYRIKECQDAATTLISDSECNSFIDGCVSNGAGCMKSTFTCDMLKTQFKCLQDSFLRPCLWINNSCSQYYNCTDLLLTTVTACQEVSKYCTSDENKCIPLKIFANYTKQNQCTIGTDDTDCGWVTNTKKCQVFTQCSNLVQNVQPTILNGECSTYADSEVTCTIGGTDGNFSFDKSASTCRLRQCSDGSISTSTHNGCFGYQINAMNQCTTDESKCVPLADC
;
A
#
# COMPACT_ATOMS: atom_id res chain seq x y z
N MET A 1 18.46 18.17 -38.44
CA MET A 1 17.56 19.19 -39.04
C MET A 1 16.86 18.53 -40.22
N ILE A 2 15.68 17.96 -39.99
CA ILE A 2 14.79 17.48 -41.06
C ILE A 2 13.57 18.37 -40.95
N GLN A 3 13.47 19.34 -41.85
CA GLN A 3 12.40 20.32 -41.85
C GLN A 3 11.22 19.72 -42.63
N ASN A 4 10.08 19.60 -41.93
CA ASN A 4 8.79 19.23 -42.50
C ASN A 4 8.44 20.15 -43.67
N CYS A 5 8.38 19.61 -44.88
CA CYS A 5 7.64 20.23 -45.98
C CYS A 5 6.14 19.96 -45.78
N THR A 6 5.51 20.71 -44.87
CA THR A 6 4.08 20.98 -45.00
C THR A 6 3.92 21.88 -46.21
N SER A 7 3.52 21.31 -47.33
CA SER A 7 3.17 22.04 -48.54
C SER A 7 2.01 22.99 -48.23
N TYR A 8 2.31 24.26 -48.03
CA TYR A 8 1.38 25.31 -48.43
C TYR A 8 1.15 25.10 -49.93
N LEU A 9 0.00 24.53 -50.30
CA LEU A 9 -0.53 24.66 -51.65
C LEU A 9 -0.78 26.15 -51.84
N GLU A 10 0.18 26.86 -52.41
CA GLU A 10 -0.11 28.18 -52.95
C GLU A 10 -1.20 27.99 -54.00
N LEU A 11 -2.35 28.63 -53.78
CA LEU A 11 -3.50 28.68 -54.70
C LEU A 11 -3.17 29.59 -55.91
N THR A 12 -1.97 29.45 -56.46
CA THR A 12 -1.47 30.28 -57.53
C THR A 12 -2.17 29.86 -58.81
N GLU A 13 -2.94 30.77 -59.40
CA GLU A 13 -3.66 30.52 -60.65
C GLU A 13 -2.69 30.34 -61.84
N CYS A 14 -3.12 29.67 -62.90
CA CYS A 14 -2.29 29.47 -64.10
C CYS A 14 -1.74 30.79 -64.68
N ILE A 15 -2.47 31.90 -64.52
CA ILE A 15 -2.06 33.23 -65.01
C ILE A 15 -0.83 33.81 -64.31
N SER A 16 -0.41 33.22 -63.18
CA SER A 16 0.81 33.61 -62.47
C SER A 16 2.09 33.09 -63.12
N TYR A 17 1.97 32.16 -64.07
CA TYR A 17 3.10 31.58 -64.80
C TYR A 17 3.24 32.16 -66.20
N GLN A 18 4.46 32.18 -66.73
CA GLN A 18 4.76 32.55 -68.12
C GLN A 18 5.77 31.57 -68.72
N GLY A 19 5.63 31.26 -70.00
CA GLY A 19 6.51 30.31 -70.68
C GLY A 19 6.11 30.10 -72.13
N VAL A 20 6.78 29.21 -72.85
CA VAL A 20 6.21 28.61 -74.07
C VAL A 20 5.29 27.43 -73.69
N GLN A 21 4.60 26.83 -74.65
CA GLN A 21 3.62 25.75 -74.39
C GLN A 21 4.19 24.64 -73.49
N ALA A 22 5.38 24.13 -73.83
CA ALA A 22 6.03 23.05 -73.08
C ALA A 22 6.41 23.44 -71.64
N ASP A 23 6.55 24.74 -71.34
CA ASP A 23 6.81 25.21 -69.98
C ASP A 23 5.51 25.37 -69.21
N CYS A 24 4.49 25.96 -69.83
CA CYS A 24 3.18 26.10 -69.23
C CYS A 24 2.55 24.75 -68.86
N GLU A 25 2.76 23.71 -69.68
CA GLU A 25 2.22 22.36 -69.45
C GLU A 25 2.85 21.62 -68.26
N LYS A 26 3.97 22.12 -67.70
CA LYS A 26 4.59 21.57 -66.48
C LYS A 26 3.94 22.09 -65.19
N PHE A 27 3.11 23.13 -65.27
CA PHE A 27 2.52 23.78 -64.10
C PHE A 27 1.09 23.31 -63.84
N VAL A 28 0.73 23.28 -62.55
CA VAL A 28 -0.65 23.12 -62.05
C VAL A 28 -0.99 24.35 -61.23
N GLY A 29 -1.99 25.11 -61.67
CA GLY A 29 -2.42 26.34 -61.01
C GLY A 29 -3.81 26.17 -60.41
N ASN A 30 -3.94 26.39 -59.09
CA ASN A 30 -5.18 26.14 -58.34
C ASN A 30 -5.82 24.77 -58.65
N GLY A 31 -4.99 23.72 -58.72
CA GLY A 31 -5.44 22.36 -59.02
C GLY A 31 -5.79 22.09 -60.49
N MET A 32 -5.58 23.03 -61.42
CA MET A 32 -5.84 22.88 -62.85
C MET A 32 -4.55 22.79 -63.67
N SER A 33 -4.51 21.90 -64.66
CA SER A 33 -3.39 21.83 -65.60
C SER A 33 -3.32 23.09 -66.47
N CYS A 34 -2.14 23.69 -66.58
CA CYS A 34 -1.94 24.92 -67.36
C CYS A 34 -1.46 24.63 -68.80
N THR A 35 -1.61 25.61 -69.69
CA THR A 35 -1.14 25.60 -71.09
C THR A 35 -0.96 27.03 -71.61
N ASN A 36 -0.34 27.20 -72.78
CA ASN A 36 -0.57 28.36 -73.64
C ASN A 36 -0.53 27.93 -75.12
N ASP A 37 -1.24 28.65 -75.99
CA ASP A 37 -1.32 28.31 -77.42
C ASP A 37 -0.20 29.01 -78.23
N ALA A 38 0.87 29.45 -77.57
CA ALA A 38 1.87 30.35 -78.14
C ALA A 38 3.23 29.65 -78.32
N THR A 39 3.84 29.87 -79.49
CA THR A 39 5.23 29.46 -79.76
C THR A 39 6.27 30.39 -79.14
N ALA A 40 5.86 31.59 -78.71
CA ALA A 40 6.65 32.56 -77.98
C ALA A 40 6.21 32.63 -76.50
N THR A 41 7.09 33.10 -75.62
CA THR A 41 6.82 33.26 -74.19
C THR A 41 5.57 34.11 -73.96
N SER A 42 4.58 33.56 -73.25
CA SER A 42 3.31 34.23 -72.94
C SER A 42 2.77 33.77 -71.59
N ILE A 43 1.74 34.47 -71.08
CA ILE A 43 1.04 34.10 -69.84
C ILE A 43 0.35 32.76 -70.02
N CYS A 44 0.56 31.85 -69.06
CA CYS A 44 -0.11 30.56 -69.05
C CYS A 44 -1.59 30.72 -68.66
N LYS A 45 -2.43 29.79 -69.10
CA LYS A 45 -3.86 29.73 -68.81
C LYS A 45 -4.26 28.31 -68.46
N ALA A 46 -5.40 28.12 -67.79
CA ALA A 46 -5.92 26.78 -67.55
C ALA A 46 -6.28 26.10 -68.87
N LYS A 47 -6.05 24.78 -68.95
CA LYS A 47 -6.48 23.98 -70.11
C LYS A 47 -8.00 24.01 -70.23
N ASP A 48 -8.47 24.33 -71.43
CA ASP A 48 -9.88 24.24 -71.80
C ASP A 48 -10.17 22.79 -72.23
N CYS A 49 -10.90 22.06 -71.38
CA CYS A 49 -11.22 20.64 -71.56
C CYS A 49 -11.97 20.36 -72.86
N ILE A 50 -12.77 21.32 -73.33
CA ILE A 50 -13.62 21.16 -74.52
C ILE A 50 -12.79 21.23 -75.82
N LYS A 51 -11.55 21.74 -75.76
CA LYS A 51 -10.66 21.82 -76.92
C LYS A 51 -9.93 20.52 -77.27
N LEU A 52 -9.97 19.50 -76.39
CA LEU A 52 -9.35 18.22 -76.73
C LEU A 52 -10.10 17.57 -77.90
N THR A 53 -9.40 17.31 -78.99
CA THR A 53 -9.91 16.48 -80.09
C THR A 53 -9.29 15.09 -80.01
N ALA A 54 -10.11 14.09 -79.71
CA ALA A 54 -9.70 12.69 -79.65
C ALA A 54 -10.68 11.80 -80.43
N ASP A 55 -10.19 10.70 -81.00
CA ASP A 55 -11.01 9.71 -81.71
C ASP A 55 -11.97 8.96 -80.77
N SER A 56 -11.64 8.92 -79.48
CA SER A 56 -12.48 8.39 -78.41
C SER A 56 -12.20 9.08 -77.08
N TYR A 57 -13.26 9.43 -76.34
CA TYR A 57 -13.13 10.01 -75.00
C TYR A 57 -13.30 8.92 -73.93
N SER A 58 -12.31 8.82 -73.05
CA SER A 58 -12.36 8.05 -71.81
C SER A 58 -11.92 8.94 -70.65
N GLU A 59 -12.22 8.55 -69.42
CA GLU A 59 -11.74 9.31 -68.25
C GLU A 59 -10.21 9.43 -68.23
N SER A 60 -9.51 8.36 -68.59
CA SER A 60 -8.04 8.38 -68.70
C SER A 60 -7.53 9.35 -69.76
N VAL A 61 -8.22 9.47 -70.90
CA VAL A 61 -7.87 10.43 -71.96
C VAL A 61 -8.10 11.87 -71.49
N CYS A 62 -9.21 12.13 -70.80
CA CYS A 62 -9.50 13.46 -70.27
C CYS A 62 -8.50 13.88 -69.20
N GLN A 63 -8.21 13.00 -68.23
CA GLN A 63 -7.24 13.30 -67.16
C GLN A 63 -5.80 13.43 -67.67
N ALA A 64 -5.42 12.70 -68.73
CA ALA A 64 -4.12 12.86 -69.37
C ALA A 64 -4.00 14.23 -70.06
N TYR A 65 -5.10 14.76 -70.59
CA TYR A 65 -5.11 16.11 -71.16
C TYR A 65 -5.05 17.18 -70.07
N GLY A 66 -5.85 17.08 -69.02
CA GLY A 66 -5.80 17.97 -67.87
C GLY A 66 -6.47 17.38 -66.64
N VAL A 67 -5.88 17.60 -65.46
CA VAL A 67 -6.34 16.98 -64.20
C VAL A 67 -7.77 17.38 -63.81
N GLN A 68 -8.25 18.52 -64.29
CA GLN A 68 -9.62 19.01 -64.09
C GLN A 68 -10.63 18.52 -65.14
N CYS A 69 -10.17 17.80 -66.16
CA CYS A 69 -10.99 17.38 -67.29
C CYS A 69 -11.52 15.96 -67.06
N HIS A 70 -12.84 15.82 -67.12
CA HIS A 70 -13.57 14.58 -66.91
C HIS A 70 -14.41 14.24 -68.13
N ASN A 71 -14.64 12.95 -68.34
CA ASN A 71 -15.49 12.48 -69.43
C ASN A 71 -16.97 12.67 -69.06
N ASN A 72 -17.73 13.39 -69.91
CA ASN A 72 -19.17 13.59 -69.73
C ASN A 72 -20.05 12.62 -70.57
N GLY A 73 -19.43 11.65 -71.25
CA GLY A 73 -20.04 10.68 -72.15
C GLY A 73 -19.89 11.00 -73.64
N THR A 74 -19.59 12.26 -73.99
CA THR A 74 -19.45 12.70 -75.39
C THR A 74 -18.14 13.43 -75.68
N LYS A 75 -17.57 14.09 -74.67
CA LYS A 75 -16.32 14.86 -74.75
C LYS A 75 -15.70 14.98 -73.36
N CYS A 76 -14.50 15.55 -73.30
CA CYS A 76 -13.95 16.04 -72.05
C CYS A 76 -14.53 17.42 -71.72
N ASP A 77 -14.92 17.61 -70.47
CA ASP A 77 -15.37 18.89 -69.91
C ASP A 77 -14.92 18.98 -68.44
N VAL A 78 -15.11 20.13 -67.80
CA VAL A 78 -14.96 20.20 -66.34
C VAL A 78 -16.08 19.40 -65.66
N ALA A 79 -15.85 18.90 -64.44
CA ALA A 79 -16.87 18.15 -63.70
C ALA A 79 -18.18 18.95 -63.61
N GLN A 80 -19.30 18.31 -63.97
CA GLN A 80 -20.64 18.90 -63.92
C GLN A 80 -21.46 18.24 -62.80
N SER A 81 -22.64 18.76 -62.49
CA SER A 81 -23.58 18.05 -61.61
C SER A 81 -24.12 16.79 -62.29
N CYS A 82 -24.49 15.77 -61.52
CA CYS A 82 -25.08 14.55 -62.08
C CYS A 82 -26.29 14.83 -62.98
N SER A 83 -27.12 15.81 -62.62
CA SER A 83 -28.30 16.22 -63.40
C SER A 83 -28.00 16.73 -64.80
N SER A 84 -26.78 17.22 -65.04
CA SER A 84 -26.30 17.73 -66.33
C SER A 84 -25.80 16.63 -67.26
N LEU A 85 -25.53 15.44 -66.72
CA LEU A 85 -25.00 14.28 -67.43
C LEU A 85 -26.15 13.37 -67.86
N LYS A 86 -26.10 12.80 -69.07
CA LYS A 86 -27.14 11.89 -69.57
C LYS A 86 -26.53 10.56 -69.96
N SER A 87 -27.04 9.46 -69.39
CA SER A 87 -26.59 8.11 -69.73
C SER A 87 -27.54 7.03 -69.20
N ASN A 88 -27.09 5.77 -69.24
CA ASN A 88 -27.79 4.62 -68.67
C ASN A 88 -27.31 4.28 -67.25
N LEU A 89 -27.96 3.29 -66.62
CA LEU A 89 -27.69 2.79 -65.27
C LEU A 89 -26.20 2.50 -64.99
N VAL A 90 -25.47 1.94 -65.96
CA VAL A 90 -24.07 1.54 -65.77
C VAL A 90 -23.15 2.74 -65.96
N THR A 91 -23.30 3.46 -67.06
CA THR A 91 -22.37 4.54 -67.42
C THR A 91 -22.51 5.75 -66.49
N CYS A 92 -23.70 6.06 -65.97
CA CYS A 92 -23.84 7.15 -64.98
C CYS A 92 -22.95 6.93 -63.76
N THR A 93 -22.74 5.69 -63.31
CA THR A 93 -21.88 5.39 -62.14
C THR A 93 -20.39 5.60 -62.39
N GLN A 94 -19.99 5.83 -63.64
CA GLN A 94 -18.59 6.02 -64.04
C GLN A 94 -18.21 7.50 -64.15
N TYR A 95 -19.19 8.41 -64.13
CA TYR A 95 -18.92 9.84 -64.24
C TYR A 95 -18.44 10.43 -62.93
N ILE A 96 -17.52 11.40 -63.04
CA ILE A 96 -17.08 12.25 -61.95
C ILE A 96 -17.90 13.55 -61.99
N ALA A 97 -18.60 13.85 -60.92
CA ALA A 97 -19.50 15.00 -60.82
C ALA A 97 -19.24 15.82 -59.55
N THR A 98 -19.68 17.08 -59.57
CA THR A 98 -19.44 18.04 -58.48
C THR A 98 -20.30 17.81 -57.25
N ASP A 99 -21.43 17.13 -57.40
CA ASP A 99 -22.37 16.76 -56.33
C ASP A 99 -22.20 15.31 -55.84
N GLY A 100 -21.12 14.65 -56.25
CA GLY A 100 -20.70 13.33 -55.81
C GLY A 100 -20.93 12.23 -56.86
N PRO A 101 -20.96 10.96 -56.44
CA PRO A 101 -21.24 9.84 -57.34
C PRO A 101 -22.63 9.95 -57.96
N CYS A 102 -22.75 9.57 -59.23
CA CYS A 102 -24.02 9.59 -59.95
C CYS A 102 -24.64 8.21 -60.09
N ILE A 103 -25.97 8.15 -60.15
CA ILE A 103 -26.74 6.97 -60.51
C ILE A 103 -27.59 7.26 -61.76
N GLY A 104 -27.82 6.23 -62.57
CA GLY A 104 -28.73 6.28 -63.72
C GLY A 104 -29.97 5.43 -63.46
N THR A 105 -31.10 5.76 -64.09
CA THR A 105 -32.34 4.95 -63.99
C THR A 105 -32.79 4.36 -65.33
N ALA A 106 -32.18 4.77 -66.45
CA ALA A 106 -32.47 4.21 -67.77
C ALA A 106 -31.72 2.89 -67.98
N LEU A 107 -32.41 1.90 -68.54
CA LEU A 107 -31.78 0.65 -68.96
C LEU A 107 -30.88 0.89 -70.18
N GLN A 108 -29.92 -0.02 -70.44
CA GLN A 108 -28.95 0.14 -71.53
C GLN A 108 -29.59 0.27 -72.93
N THR A 109 -30.80 -0.23 -73.10
CA THR A 109 -31.55 -0.21 -74.37
C THR A 109 -32.47 1.00 -74.53
N GLU A 110 -32.55 1.87 -73.52
CA GLU A 110 -33.44 3.03 -73.50
C GLU A 110 -32.72 4.31 -73.91
N THR A 111 -33.49 5.32 -74.31
CA THR A 111 -32.97 6.65 -74.57
C THR A 111 -32.26 7.18 -73.32
N PRO A 112 -31.01 7.67 -73.42
CA PRO A 112 -30.28 8.23 -72.28
C PRO A 112 -31.09 9.31 -71.55
N ILE A 113 -31.22 9.17 -70.24
CA ILE A 113 -31.87 10.16 -69.36
C ILE A 113 -30.83 10.81 -68.46
N SER A 114 -31.20 11.92 -67.82
CA SER A 114 -30.32 12.60 -66.87
C SER A 114 -29.97 11.69 -65.69
N CYS A 115 -28.68 11.64 -65.35
CA CYS A 115 -28.22 11.00 -64.13
C CYS A 115 -28.71 11.80 -62.90
N SER A 116 -28.72 11.17 -61.73
CA SER A 116 -29.06 11.80 -60.45
C SER A 116 -27.94 11.61 -59.43
N PRO A 117 -27.74 12.51 -58.47
CA PRO A 117 -26.78 12.31 -57.38
C PRO A 117 -27.20 11.10 -56.54
N ALA A 118 -26.27 10.16 -56.33
CA ALA A 118 -26.50 8.99 -55.48
C ALA A 118 -26.90 9.43 -54.07
N GLN A 119 -27.90 8.80 -53.47
CA GLN A 119 -28.22 8.92 -52.05
C GLN A 119 -27.55 7.80 -51.27
N CYS A 120 -27.38 7.97 -49.95
CA CYS A 120 -26.81 6.89 -49.11
C CYS A 120 -27.65 5.61 -49.20
N SER A 121 -28.99 5.74 -49.30
CA SER A 121 -29.92 4.62 -49.44
C SER A 121 -29.78 3.83 -50.74
N ASP A 122 -29.11 4.39 -51.75
CA ASP A 122 -28.88 3.73 -53.04
C ASP A 122 -27.66 2.78 -52.98
N ALA A 123 -26.92 2.81 -51.87
CA ALA A 123 -25.77 1.95 -51.66
C ALA A 123 -26.17 0.46 -51.64
N PRO A 124 -25.34 -0.44 -52.20
CA PRO A 124 -25.56 -1.87 -52.10
C PRO A 124 -25.68 -2.36 -50.65
N SER A 125 -26.59 -3.30 -50.39
CA SER A 125 -26.76 -3.92 -49.07
C SER A 125 -25.53 -4.70 -48.57
N THR A 126 -24.57 -4.96 -49.45
CA THR A 126 -23.27 -5.59 -49.12
C THR A 126 -22.31 -4.65 -48.39
N LEU A 127 -22.59 -3.34 -48.32
CA LEU A 127 -21.77 -2.38 -47.58
C LEU A 127 -22.19 -2.37 -46.11
N ILE A 128 -21.37 -2.99 -45.26
CA ILE A 128 -21.69 -3.29 -43.86
C ILE A 128 -20.77 -2.59 -42.86
N THR A 129 -19.95 -1.65 -43.33
CA THR A 129 -19.03 -0.86 -42.48
C THR A 129 -19.15 0.63 -42.80
N ASN A 130 -18.89 1.48 -41.81
CA ASN A 130 -18.88 2.94 -42.01
C ASN A 130 -17.85 3.35 -43.07
N THR A 131 -16.68 2.70 -43.12
CA THR A 131 -15.66 2.96 -44.14
C THR A 131 -16.16 2.66 -45.55
N GLN A 132 -16.88 1.55 -45.75
CA GLN A 132 -17.48 1.23 -47.04
C GLN A 132 -18.56 2.22 -47.45
N CYS A 133 -19.43 2.63 -46.52
CA CYS A 133 -20.47 3.62 -46.78
C CYS A 133 -19.91 5.02 -47.08
N ASP A 134 -18.92 5.47 -46.31
CA ASP A 134 -18.25 6.75 -46.52
C ASP A 134 -17.45 6.78 -47.84
N ALA A 135 -16.90 5.63 -48.25
CA ALA A 135 -16.26 5.47 -49.56
C ALA A 135 -17.29 5.47 -50.71
N TYR A 136 -18.48 4.90 -50.51
CA TYR A 136 -19.56 4.95 -51.50
C TYR A 136 -20.04 6.39 -51.70
N LYS A 137 -20.36 7.10 -50.62
CA LYS A 137 -20.65 8.53 -50.64
C LYS A 137 -20.26 9.15 -49.30
N LYS A 138 -19.46 10.22 -49.37
CA LYS A 138 -18.93 10.90 -48.18
C LYS A 138 -20.06 11.30 -47.23
N GLY A 139 -19.92 10.94 -45.96
CA GLY A 139 -20.92 11.21 -44.92
C GLY A 139 -22.00 10.14 -44.73
N CYS A 140 -22.04 9.09 -45.56
CA CYS A 140 -22.93 7.95 -45.34
C CYS A 140 -22.41 7.00 -44.25
N LYS A 141 -23.33 6.41 -43.49
CA LYS A 141 -23.04 5.44 -42.41
C LYS A 141 -23.76 4.13 -42.65
N THR A 142 -23.22 3.03 -42.11
CA THR A 142 -23.87 1.72 -42.25
C THR A 142 -24.93 1.48 -41.18
N ASN A 143 -26.02 0.80 -41.55
CA ASN A 143 -26.96 0.16 -40.61
C ASN A 143 -26.66 -1.34 -40.41
N GLY A 144 -25.57 -1.83 -41.00
CA GLY A 144 -25.21 -3.24 -41.08
C GLY A 144 -25.86 -4.01 -42.23
N TYR A 145 -26.63 -3.32 -43.07
CA TYR A 145 -27.26 -3.88 -44.28
C TYR A 145 -27.45 -2.79 -45.34
N GLY A 146 -26.35 -2.12 -45.72
CA GLY A 146 -26.35 -0.95 -46.59
C GLY A 146 -26.04 0.34 -45.83
N CYS A 147 -26.37 1.48 -46.45
CA CYS A 147 -25.97 2.80 -45.97
C CYS A 147 -27.15 3.78 -45.81
N ALA A 148 -27.02 4.73 -44.90
CA ALA A 148 -27.96 5.84 -44.73
C ALA A 148 -27.23 7.14 -44.38
N SER A 149 -27.90 8.28 -44.55
CA SER A 149 -27.38 9.61 -44.22
C SER A 149 -27.34 9.89 -42.71
N SER A 150 -28.18 9.19 -41.93
CA SER A 150 -28.20 9.21 -40.48
C SER A 150 -28.64 7.84 -39.96
N ILE A 151 -28.06 7.38 -38.85
CA ILE A 151 -28.31 6.08 -38.23
C ILE A 151 -28.40 6.27 -36.71
N THR A 152 -29.48 5.79 -36.12
CA THR A 152 -29.63 5.59 -34.67
C THR A 152 -29.32 4.15 -34.30
N CYS A 153 -29.13 3.84 -33.01
CA CYS A 153 -28.92 2.45 -32.59
C CYS A 153 -30.09 1.54 -33.02
N ALA A 154 -31.33 2.05 -33.06
CA ALA A 154 -32.52 1.28 -33.42
C ALA A 154 -32.54 0.86 -34.90
N ASP A 155 -31.85 1.59 -35.77
CA ASP A 155 -31.78 1.28 -37.21
C ASP A 155 -30.82 0.11 -37.50
N VAL A 156 -29.98 -0.25 -36.54
CA VAL A 156 -28.91 -1.24 -36.70
C VAL A 156 -29.45 -2.65 -36.49
N GLN A 157 -29.43 -3.43 -37.56
CA GLN A 157 -29.98 -4.80 -37.57
C GLN A 157 -28.91 -5.88 -37.36
N SER A 158 -27.64 -5.49 -37.18
CA SER A 158 -26.51 -6.42 -37.04
C SER A 158 -25.78 -6.27 -35.71
N SER A 159 -25.57 -7.40 -35.02
CA SER A 159 -24.84 -7.46 -33.75
C SER A 159 -23.38 -7.03 -33.88
N SER A 160 -22.73 -7.39 -34.99
CA SER A 160 -21.33 -7.05 -35.24
C SER A 160 -21.13 -5.56 -35.51
N VAL A 161 -22.16 -4.88 -36.02
CA VAL A 161 -22.11 -3.46 -36.39
C VAL A 161 -22.53 -2.58 -35.21
N CYS A 162 -23.43 -3.06 -34.35
CA CYS A 162 -23.93 -2.30 -33.19
C CYS A 162 -22.83 -1.78 -32.27
N ALA A 163 -21.81 -2.60 -31.99
CA ALA A 163 -20.68 -2.19 -31.13
C ALA A 163 -19.69 -1.23 -31.84
N ALA A 164 -19.71 -1.19 -33.17
CA ALA A 164 -18.80 -0.37 -33.98
C ALA A 164 -19.37 1.03 -34.27
N ILE A 165 -20.68 1.22 -34.12
CA ILE A 165 -21.33 2.51 -34.30
C ILE A 165 -21.10 3.35 -33.05
N LYS A 166 -20.23 4.34 -33.19
CA LYS A 166 -20.25 5.55 -32.38
C LYS A 166 -21.09 6.54 -33.21
N SER A 167 -22.36 6.76 -32.87
CA SER A 167 -23.10 7.80 -33.57
C SER A 167 -22.48 9.15 -33.23
N ASP A 168 -22.58 10.12 -34.15
CA ASP A 168 -21.83 11.39 -34.06
C ASP A 168 -22.36 12.32 -32.94
N ASP A 169 -23.30 11.83 -32.12
CA ASP A 169 -23.95 12.56 -31.02
C ASP A 169 -23.76 11.88 -29.64
N ASN A 170 -22.63 11.23 -29.41
CA ASN A 170 -22.23 10.76 -28.06
C ASN A 170 -23.06 9.58 -27.49
N PHE A 171 -23.82 8.87 -28.34
CA PHE A 171 -24.56 7.68 -27.93
C PHE A 171 -23.72 6.42 -28.14
N ILE A 172 -23.53 5.66 -27.06
CA ILE A 172 -22.89 4.35 -27.09
C ILE A 172 -23.99 3.30 -27.27
N CYS A 173 -23.92 2.49 -28.32
CA CYS A 173 -24.88 1.42 -28.57
C CYS A 173 -24.43 0.10 -27.93
N ILE A 174 -25.41 -0.75 -27.56
CA ILE A 174 -25.18 -2.11 -27.07
C ILE A 174 -26.16 -3.09 -27.72
N TRP A 175 -25.70 -4.32 -27.97
CA TRP A 175 -26.53 -5.39 -28.50
C TRP A 175 -27.16 -6.22 -27.37
N THR A 176 -28.48 -6.19 -27.26
CA THR A 176 -29.26 -6.95 -26.27
C THR A 176 -30.46 -7.62 -26.96
N SER A 177 -30.17 -8.47 -27.96
CA SER A 177 -31.10 -9.06 -28.95
C SER A 177 -31.47 -8.13 -30.12
N GLN A 178 -31.40 -6.82 -29.89
CA GLN A 178 -31.41 -5.78 -30.92
C GLN A 178 -30.45 -4.67 -30.50
N CYS A 179 -30.02 -3.82 -31.43
CA CYS A 179 -29.15 -2.72 -31.11
C CYS A 179 -29.94 -1.57 -30.44
N ARG A 180 -29.45 -1.08 -29.30
CA ARG A 180 -30.11 -0.04 -28.51
C ARG A 180 -29.07 0.92 -27.93
N GLN A 181 -29.52 2.12 -27.61
CA GLN A 181 -28.73 3.12 -26.90
C GLN A 181 -28.56 2.74 -25.42
N ILE A 182 -27.37 2.98 -24.86
CA ILE A 182 -27.15 2.89 -23.42
C ILE A 182 -27.81 4.09 -22.73
N GLU A 183 -28.69 3.82 -21.79
CA GLU A 183 -29.40 4.85 -21.01
C GLU A 183 -28.64 5.23 -19.74
N SER A 184 -28.93 6.42 -19.22
CA SER A 184 -28.35 6.90 -17.96
C SER A 184 -29.00 6.28 -16.72
N SER A 185 -30.19 5.68 -16.84
CA SER A 185 -30.91 5.04 -15.75
C SER A 185 -31.85 3.94 -16.27
N CYS A 186 -32.01 2.87 -15.47
CA CYS A 186 -32.88 1.76 -15.81
C CYS A 186 -34.37 2.15 -15.85
N ASN A 187 -34.75 3.23 -15.15
CA ASN A 187 -36.12 3.74 -15.13
C ASN A 187 -36.66 4.03 -16.54
N ASN A 188 -35.79 4.40 -17.48
CA ASN A 188 -36.13 4.68 -18.87
C ASN A 188 -36.67 3.43 -19.61
N PHE A 189 -36.40 2.22 -19.12
CA PHE A 189 -36.91 0.98 -19.70
C PHE A 189 -38.24 0.51 -19.12
N THR A 190 -38.84 1.25 -18.18
CA THR A 190 -40.09 0.84 -17.51
C THR A 190 -41.21 0.59 -18.52
N SER A 191 -41.44 1.52 -19.46
CA SER A 191 -42.46 1.37 -20.50
C SER A 191 -42.14 0.28 -21.53
N SER A 192 -40.90 -0.23 -21.57
CA SER A 192 -40.46 -1.27 -22.50
C SER A 192 -40.69 -2.70 -21.98
N GLY A 193 -41.11 -2.86 -20.73
CA GLY A 193 -41.41 -4.16 -20.13
C GLY A 193 -40.20 -4.95 -19.59
N SER A 194 -40.49 -6.08 -18.95
CA SER A 194 -39.52 -6.87 -18.17
C SER A 194 -38.35 -7.44 -18.99
N SER A 195 -38.63 -7.92 -20.21
CA SER A 195 -37.57 -8.51 -21.07
C SER A 195 -36.55 -7.46 -21.50
N VAL A 196 -37.00 -6.27 -21.89
CA VAL A 196 -36.10 -5.18 -22.26
C VAL A 196 -35.33 -4.71 -21.03
N CYS A 197 -36.02 -4.50 -19.90
CA CYS A 197 -35.37 -4.11 -18.66
C CYS A 197 -34.22 -5.05 -18.26
N THR A 198 -34.50 -6.34 -18.11
CA THR A 198 -33.51 -7.32 -17.60
C THR A 198 -32.34 -7.58 -18.55
N SER A 199 -32.48 -7.24 -19.84
CA SER A 199 -31.42 -7.35 -20.83
C SER A 199 -30.67 -6.03 -21.07
N SER A 200 -31.19 -4.90 -20.60
CA SER A 200 -30.58 -3.58 -20.77
C SER A 200 -29.39 -3.34 -19.85
N LYS A 201 -28.50 -2.43 -20.30
CA LYS A 201 -27.41 -1.87 -19.50
C LYS A 201 -27.51 -0.36 -19.44
N THR A 202 -26.97 0.21 -18.38
CA THR A 202 -26.95 1.65 -18.13
C THR A 202 -25.58 2.13 -17.68
N THR A 203 -25.41 3.44 -17.59
CA THR A 203 -24.23 4.05 -16.95
C THR A 203 -24.43 4.30 -15.44
N SER A 204 -25.61 4.01 -14.89
CA SER A 204 -25.95 4.16 -13.46
C SER A 204 -25.65 2.89 -12.66
N GLY A 205 -25.33 3.05 -11.37
CA GLY A 205 -25.23 1.93 -10.43
C GLY A 205 -24.27 0.84 -10.91
N PHE A 206 -24.76 -0.41 -10.99
CA PHE A 206 -23.99 -1.55 -11.51
C PHE A 206 -24.03 -1.70 -13.04
N GLY A 207 -24.69 -0.77 -13.75
CA GLY A 207 -24.94 -0.85 -15.19
C GLY A 207 -25.82 -2.03 -15.60
N ILE A 208 -26.55 -2.61 -14.65
CA ILE A 208 -27.47 -3.74 -14.81
C ILE A 208 -28.82 -3.30 -14.27
N CYS A 209 -29.88 -3.69 -14.98
CA CYS A 209 -31.25 -3.35 -14.65
C CYS A 209 -32.02 -4.54 -14.11
N VAL A 210 -32.96 -4.26 -13.20
CA VAL A 210 -33.79 -5.26 -12.54
C VAL A 210 -35.24 -4.86 -12.65
N TRP A 211 -36.10 -5.79 -13.06
CA TRP A 211 -37.54 -5.58 -13.17
C TRP A 211 -38.24 -6.03 -11.89
N LYS A 212 -38.83 -5.09 -11.15
CA LYS A 212 -39.58 -5.36 -9.90
C LYS A 212 -40.81 -4.46 -9.83
N ASP A 213 -41.92 -5.03 -9.38
CA ASP A 213 -43.18 -4.30 -9.16
C ASP A 213 -43.65 -3.47 -10.38
N SER A 214 -43.46 -4.02 -11.58
CA SER A 214 -43.75 -3.37 -12.87
C SER A 214 -42.94 -2.11 -13.18
N VAL A 215 -41.81 -1.91 -12.50
CA VAL A 215 -40.85 -0.82 -12.73
C VAL A 215 -39.49 -1.42 -13.05
N CYS A 216 -38.76 -0.78 -13.96
CA CYS A 216 -37.36 -1.12 -14.21
C CYS A 216 -36.47 -0.22 -13.36
N THR A 217 -35.69 -0.78 -12.44
CA THR A 217 -34.82 0.00 -11.55
C THR A 217 -33.37 -0.43 -11.70
N ASP A 218 -32.46 0.47 -11.31
CA ASP A 218 -31.04 0.13 -11.24
C ASP A 218 -30.84 -1.00 -10.22
N ALA A 219 -30.01 -1.99 -10.55
CA ALA A 219 -29.70 -3.08 -9.64
C ALA A 219 -29.03 -2.55 -8.36
N LYS A 220 -29.44 -3.09 -7.21
CA LYS A 220 -28.75 -2.92 -5.91
C LYS A 220 -28.15 -4.25 -5.43
N CYS A 221 -27.34 -4.21 -4.39
CA CYS A 221 -26.55 -5.37 -3.97
C CYS A 221 -27.42 -6.60 -3.71
N GLU A 222 -28.62 -6.39 -3.14
CA GLU A 222 -29.57 -7.44 -2.80
C GLU A 222 -30.25 -8.08 -4.03
N ASP A 223 -30.06 -7.52 -5.22
CA ASP A 223 -30.61 -8.04 -6.48
C ASP A 223 -29.61 -8.92 -7.25
N LEU A 224 -28.34 -8.94 -6.81
CA LEU A 224 -27.27 -9.67 -7.47
C LEU A 224 -27.38 -11.20 -7.23
N PRO A 225 -26.77 -12.03 -8.10
CA PRO A 225 -26.98 -13.48 -8.07
C PRO A 225 -26.58 -14.14 -6.73
N LEU A 226 -27.45 -15.02 -6.23
CA LEU A 226 -27.22 -15.81 -5.01
C LEU A 226 -26.17 -16.93 -5.17
N SER A 227 -25.78 -17.26 -6.41
CA SER A 227 -24.76 -18.28 -6.71
C SER A 227 -23.35 -17.87 -6.27
N VAL A 228 -23.20 -16.63 -5.79
CA VAL A 228 -21.92 -16.04 -5.47
C VAL A 228 -21.66 -16.10 -3.96
N ASN A 229 -20.52 -16.67 -3.55
CA ASN A 229 -20.28 -17.16 -2.19
C ASN A 229 -19.04 -16.55 -1.48
N SER A 230 -18.58 -15.36 -1.89
CA SER A 230 -17.40 -14.72 -1.29
C SER A 230 -17.43 -13.19 -1.34
N GLU A 231 -16.70 -12.54 -0.41
CA GLU A 231 -16.51 -11.08 -0.40
C GLU A 231 -15.76 -10.59 -1.65
N THR A 232 -14.78 -11.36 -2.15
CA THR A 232 -14.03 -11.02 -3.37
C THR A 232 -14.94 -10.88 -4.58
N ASN A 233 -15.89 -11.81 -4.73
CA ASN A 233 -16.82 -11.73 -5.85
C ASN A 233 -17.81 -10.58 -5.67
N CYS A 234 -18.15 -10.24 -4.42
CA CYS A 234 -19.03 -9.12 -4.10
C CYS A 234 -18.39 -7.77 -4.48
N THR A 235 -17.12 -7.57 -4.08
CA THR A 235 -16.39 -6.33 -4.38
C THR A 235 -16.03 -6.18 -5.85
N ALA A 236 -15.99 -7.28 -6.61
CA ALA A 236 -15.85 -7.24 -8.07
C ALA A 236 -17.10 -6.67 -8.78
N TYR A 237 -18.30 -6.83 -8.22
CA TYR A 237 -19.50 -6.14 -8.71
C TYR A 237 -19.51 -4.67 -8.30
N SER A 238 -19.24 -4.41 -7.01
CA SER A 238 -19.10 -3.06 -6.50
C SER A 238 -18.44 -3.02 -5.13
N ALA A 239 -17.57 -2.03 -4.90
CA ALA A 239 -16.99 -1.76 -3.59
C ALA A 239 -18.04 -1.40 -2.51
N THR A 240 -19.23 -0.97 -2.93
CA THR A 240 -20.36 -0.65 -2.04
C THR A 240 -21.17 -1.87 -1.60
N CYS A 241 -20.87 -3.06 -2.11
CA CYS A 241 -21.52 -4.30 -1.68
C CYS A 241 -20.63 -5.09 -0.72
N THR A 242 -21.26 -6.02 0.01
CA THR A 242 -20.58 -7.00 0.83
C THR A 242 -21.32 -8.34 0.85
N PHE A 243 -20.58 -9.41 1.08
CA PHE A 243 -21.10 -10.77 1.18
C PHE A 243 -21.96 -10.97 2.43
N SER A 244 -23.21 -11.40 2.22
CA SER A 244 -24.21 -11.58 3.29
C SER A 244 -24.27 -12.99 3.87
N GLY A 245 -23.34 -13.86 3.48
CA GLY A 245 -23.34 -15.27 3.86
C GLY A 245 -23.93 -16.18 2.79
N THR A 246 -23.58 -17.48 2.86
CA THR A 246 -24.01 -18.49 1.89
C THR A 246 -25.54 -18.58 1.82
N GLY A 247 -26.10 -18.44 0.62
CA GLY A 247 -27.55 -18.46 0.39
C GLY A 247 -28.27 -17.12 0.64
N ASN A 248 -27.59 -16.11 1.20
CA ASN A 248 -28.14 -14.78 1.44
C ASN A 248 -27.68 -13.72 0.42
N GLY A 249 -26.81 -14.10 -0.53
CA GLY A 249 -26.33 -13.21 -1.59
C GLY A 249 -25.46 -12.07 -1.06
N PHE A 250 -25.75 -10.86 -1.51
CA PHE A 250 -25.03 -9.65 -1.11
C PHE A 250 -25.95 -8.65 -0.41
N ALA A 251 -25.34 -7.76 0.37
CA ALA A 251 -26.00 -6.61 0.96
C ALA A 251 -25.19 -5.36 0.68
N THR A 252 -25.87 -4.23 0.78
CA THR A 252 -25.22 -2.92 0.76
C THR A 252 -24.30 -2.76 1.99
N LYS A 253 -23.06 -2.36 1.75
CA LYS A 253 -22.05 -2.09 2.79
C LYS A 253 -22.46 -0.85 3.60
N GLY A 254 -22.48 -0.97 4.93
CA GLY A 254 -22.90 0.08 5.86
C GLY A 254 -22.32 -0.15 7.25
N SER A 255 -22.76 0.64 8.25
CA SER A 255 -22.33 0.44 9.64
C SER A 255 -22.92 -0.84 10.23
N CYS A 256 -22.25 -1.45 11.21
CA CYS A 256 -22.68 -2.72 11.82
C CYS A 256 -24.11 -2.66 12.37
N THR A 257 -24.54 -1.49 12.83
CA THR A 257 -25.89 -1.25 13.35
C THR A 257 -27.00 -1.38 12.31
N THR A 258 -26.70 -1.37 11.00
CA THR A 258 -27.70 -1.50 9.93
C THR A 258 -28.01 -2.95 9.57
N TYR A 259 -27.07 -3.87 9.80
CA TYR A 259 -27.30 -5.30 9.56
C TYR A 259 -28.27 -5.82 10.60
N LYS A 260 -29.51 -6.15 10.23
CA LYS A 260 -30.55 -6.62 11.18
C LYS A 260 -30.73 -8.14 11.21
N LYS A 261 -29.87 -8.89 10.53
CA LYS A 261 -29.89 -10.36 10.49
C LYS A 261 -28.55 -10.89 10.98
N LYS A 262 -28.59 -11.90 11.86
CA LYS A 262 -27.40 -12.54 12.46
C LYS A 262 -26.42 -13.03 11.40
N GLU A 263 -26.94 -13.70 10.37
CA GLU A 263 -26.14 -14.27 9.28
C GLU A 263 -25.44 -13.18 8.46
N ILE A 264 -26.12 -12.07 8.18
CA ILE A 264 -25.53 -10.92 7.48
C ILE A 264 -24.45 -10.29 8.36
N CYS A 265 -24.75 -10.01 9.64
CA CYS A 265 -23.79 -9.41 10.57
C CYS A 265 -22.50 -10.23 10.69
N ALA A 266 -22.61 -11.56 10.72
CA ALA A 266 -21.45 -12.44 10.89
C ALA A 266 -20.52 -12.47 9.65
N ASN A 267 -21.04 -12.15 8.46
CA ASN A 267 -20.31 -12.31 7.19
C ASN A 267 -20.00 -10.98 6.50
N ALA A 268 -20.86 -9.97 6.66
CA ALA A 268 -20.76 -8.68 6.01
C ALA A 268 -19.57 -7.87 6.54
N LYS A 269 -18.91 -7.19 5.60
CA LYS A 269 -17.94 -6.12 5.83
C LYS A 269 -18.66 -4.80 6.01
N SER A 270 -18.20 -4.02 6.99
CA SER A 270 -18.80 -2.76 7.41
C SER A 270 -17.97 -1.55 6.96
N THR A 271 -18.57 -0.36 7.00
CA THR A 271 -17.89 0.94 6.86
C THR A 271 -17.26 1.44 8.17
N ASP A 272 -17.48 0.76 9.29
CA ASP A 272 -16.88 1.10 10.59
C ASP A 272 -15.36 0.88 10.59
N LYS A 273 -14.65 1.46 11.57
CA LYS A 273 -13.17 1.46 11.65
C LYS A 273 -12.49 0.07 11.55
N MET A 274 -13.16 -1.00 11.96
CA MET A 274 -12.62 -2.37 11.90
C MET A 274 -13.13 -3.16 10.67
N GLY A 275 -14.02 -2.58 9.88
CA GLY A 275 -14.52 -3.15 8.63
C GLY A 275 -15.30 -4.45 8.76
N SER A 276 -15.60 -4.93 9.97
CA SER A 276 -16.31 -6.19 10.24
C SER A 276 -17.18 -6.06 11.49
N CYS A 277 -18.22 -6.88 11.58
CA CYS A 277 -19.20 -6.84 12.66
C CYS A 277 -19.18 -8.10 13.52
N ALA A 278 -19.62 -7.94 14.77
CA ALA A 278 -19.86 -9.03 15.70
C ALA A 278 -21.33 -9.03 16.11
N TRP A 279 -21.88 -10.24 16.23
CA TRP A 279 -23.16 -10.47 16.86
C TRP A 279 -22.95 -10.64 18.37
N ASP A 280 -23.54 -9.75 19.15
CA ASP A 280 -23.42 -9.77 20.60
C ASP A 280 -24.78 -10.08 21.24
N GLU A 281 -24.87 -11.23 21.91
CA GLU A 281 -26.10 -11.64 22.57
C GLU A 281 -26.45 -10.83 23.82
N SER A 282 -25.48 -10.06 24.35
CA SER A 282 -25.62 -9.25 25.55
C SER A 282 -26.13 -7.83 25.26
N VAL A 283 -25.98 -7.34 24.03
CA VAL A 283 -26.51 -6.03 23.63
C VAL A 283 -28.00 -6.19 23.34
N VAL A 284 -28.89 -5.53 24.09
CA VAL A 284 -30.35 -5.58 23.83
C VAL A 284 -30.80 -4.21 23.35
N SER A 285 -31.32 -4.13 22.12
CA SER A 285 -31.95 -2.90 21.58
C SER A 285 -33.42 -3.13 21.24
N GLY A 286 -34.31 -2.29 21.78
CA GLY A 286 -35.76 -2.33 21.52
C GLY A 286 -36.46 -3.58 22.09
N THR A 287 -37.54 -4.04 21.44
CA THR A 287 -38.24 -5.29 21.74
C THR A 287 -37.39 -6.49 21.29
N GLN A 288 -36.37 -6.80 22.10
CA GLN A 288 -35.62 -8.06 22.12
C GLN A 288 -34.86 -8.41 20.82
N ILE A 289 -33.95 -7.53 20.38
CA ILE A 289 -32.92 -7.88 19.39
C ILE A 289 -31.53 -7.85 20.06
N LYS A 290 -30.86 -9.01 20.07
CA LYS A 290 -29.42 -9.19 20.34
C LYS A 290 -28.62 -8.28 19.38
N GLY A 291 -27.69 -7.50 19.90
CA GLY A 291 -27.21 -6.30 19.24
C GLY A 291 -25.97 -6.50 18.37
N TYR A 292 -25.80 -5.51 17.50
CA TYR A 292 -24.75 -5.45 16.49
C TYR A 292 -23.70 -4.48 16.96
N ARG A 293 -22.44 -4.91 16.98
CA ARG A 293 -21.33 -4.03 17.29
C ARG A 293 -20.18 -4.23 16.33
N ILE A 294 -19.27 -3.27 16.36
CA ILE A 294 -17.99 -3.37 15.69
C ILE A 294 -17.27 -4.61 16.25
N LYS A 295 -16.74 -5.43 15.35
CA LYS A 295 -15.93 -6.59 15.73
C LYS A 295 -14.62 -6.10 16.35
N GLU A 296 -14.25 -6.67 17.48
CA GLU A 296 -13.02 -6.34 18.19
C GLU A 296 -12.05 -7.53 18.19
N CYS A 297 -10.77 -7.28 18.46
CA CYS A 297 -9.75 -8.33 18.51
C CYS A 297 -10.11 -9.46 19.48
N GLN A 298 -10.78 -9.12 20.58
CA GLN A 298 -11.20 -10.07 21.62
C GLN A 298 -12.29 -11.04 21.17
N ASP A 299 -12.94 -10.79 20.02
CA ASP A 299 -13.90 -11.72 19.42
C ASP A 299 -13.23 -12.92 18.73
N ALA A 300 -11.90 -12.90 18.62
CA ALA A 300 -11.15 -14.02 18.05
C ALA A 300 -11.25 -15.26 18.95
N ALA A 301 -11.12 -16.43 18.32
CA ALA A 301 -10.95 -17.67 19.08
C ALA A 301 -9.69 -17.58 19.94
N THR A 302 -9.77 -18.02 21.20
CA THR A 302 -8.64 -18.03 22.14
C THR A 302 -7.51 -18.97 21.73
N THR A 303 -7.74 -19.82 20.72
CA THR A 303 -6.74 -20.67 20.07
C THR A 303 -5.82 -19.91 19.12
N LEU A 304 -6.15 -18.67 18.73
CA LEU A 304 -5.27 -17.84 17.91
C LEU A 304 -4.19 -17.21 18.79
N ILE A 305 -2.99 -17.78 18.76
CA ILE A 305 -1.89 -17.45 19.69
C ILE A 305 -0.68 -16.81 18.98
N SER A 306 -0.75 -16.63 17.66
CA SER A 306 0.25 -15.90 16.88
C SER A 306 -0.26 -14.56 16.36
N ASP A 307 0.66 -13.60 16.17
CA ASP A 307 0.29 -12.26 15.66
C ASP A 307 -0.24 -12.35 14.22
N SER A 308 0.30 -13.27 13.41
CA SER A 308 -0.16 -13.50 12.04
C SER A 308 -1.62 -13.99 12.00
N GLU A 309 -1.99 -14.92 12.86
CA GLU A 309 -3.37 -15.41 12.95
C GLU A 309 -4.32 -14.30 13.43
N CYS A 310 -3.92 -13.54 14.45
CA CYS A 310 -4.70 -12.40 14.94
C CYS A 310 -4.88 -11.31 13.88
N ASN A 311 -3.81 -10.96 13.14
CA ASN A 311 -3.88 -9.98 12.07
C ASN A 311 -4.73 -10.48 10.89
N SER A 312 -4.72 -11.78 10.63
CA SER A 312 -5.58 -12.40 9.60
C SER A 312 -7.06 -12.38 10.01
N PHE A 313 -7.36 -12.46 11.31
CA PHE A 313 -8.71 -12.36 11.82
C PHE A 313 -9.28 -10.94 11.70
N ILE A 314 -8.54 -9.94 12.19
CA ILE A 314 -8.82 -8.50 12.04
C ILE A 314 -7.47 -7.78 11.93
N ASP A 315 -7.32 -6.96 10.89
CA ASP A 315 -6.08 -6.23 10.64
C ASP A 315 -5.74 -5.29 11.81
N GLY A 316 -4.48 -5.31 12.23
CA GLY A 316 -3.99 -4.55 13.39
C GLY A 316 -4.20 -5.23 14.76
N CYS A 317 -4.76 -6.44 14.82
CA CYS A 317 -4.77 -7.23 16.05
C CYS A 317 -3.47 -8.02 16.23
N VAL A 318 -3.04 -8.15 17.49
CA VAL A 318 -1.85 -8.91 17.90
C VAL A 318 -2.23 -9.97 18.93
N SER A 319 -1.40 -10.99 19.12
CA SER A 319 -1.66 -12.03 20.11
C SER A 319 -1.11 -11.67 21.48
N ASN A 320 -1.91 -11.92 22.51
CA ASN A 320 -1.45 -11.89 23.91
C ASN A 320 -0.94 -13.26 24.41
N GLY A 321 -0.87 -14.26 23.54
CA GLY A 321 -0.50 -15.65 23.83
C GLY A 321 -1.65 -16.53 24.32
N ALA A 322 -2.85 -15.97 24.50
CA ALA A 322 -4.06 -16.70 24.89
C ALA A 322 -5.31 -16.18 24.11
N GLY A 323 -5.08 -15.72 22.89
CA GLY A 323 -6.06 -15.03 22.04
C GLY A 323 -5.51 -13.74 21.44
N CYS A 324 -6.41 -12.94 20.89
CA CYS A 324 -6.08 -11.69 20.21
C CYS A 324 -6.49 -10.45 21.00
N MET A 325 -5.71 -9.38 20.85
CA MET A 325 -5.93 -8.08 21.45
C MET A 325 -5.54 -6.95 20.48
N LYS A 326 -5.86 -5.70 20.84
CA LYS A 326 -5.49 -4.52 20.06
C LYS A 326 -3.97 -4.33 20.07
N SER A 327 -3.40 -3.78 18.99
CA SER A 327 -1.97 -3.47 18.89
C SER A 327 -1.47 -2.39 19.86
N THR A 328 -2.38 -1.60 20.45
CA THR A 328 -2.10 -0.76 21.61
C THR A 328 -2.43 -1.53 22.88
N PHE A 329 -1.41 -1.85 23.67
CA PHE A 329 -1.55 -2.68 24.87
C PHE A 329 -0.44 -2.39 25.88
N THR A 330 -0.71 -2.76 27.13
CA THR A 330 0.22 -2.74 28.25
C THR A 330 0.64 -4.16 28.64
N CYS A 331 1.71 -4.31 29.40
CA CYS A 331 2.27 -5.62 29.76
C CYS A 331 1.26 -6.56 30.45
N ASP A 332 0.34 -6.05 31.28
CA ASP A 332 -0.67 -6.84 32.00
C ASP A 332 -1.70 -7.55 31.10
N MET A 333 -1.80 -7.09 29.84
CA MET A 333 -2.65 -7.72 28.83
C MET A 333 -2.03 -9.01 28.28
N LEU A 334 -0.72 -9.21 28.40
CA LEU A 334 0.03 -10.37 27.93
C LEU A 334 -0.15 -11.54 28.89
N LYS A 335 -0.53 -12.71 28.38
CA LYS A 335 -0.98 -13.85 29.18
C LYS A 335 0.02 -15.00 29.26
N THR A 336 1.14 -14.91 28.56
CA THR A 336 2.18 -15.95 28.54
C THR A 336 3.56 -15.36 28.71
N GLN A 337 4.47 -16.13 29.31
CA GLN A 337 5.87 -15.75 29.48
C GLN A 337 6.54 -15.42 28.14
N PHE A 338 6.27 -16.23 27.10
CA PHE A 338 6.82 -16.03 25.76
C PHE A 338 6.45 -14.68 25.14
N LYS A 339 5.22 -14.19 25.41
CA LYS A 339 4.77 -12.89 24.90
C LYS A 339 5.19 -11.71 25.77
N CYS A 340 5.53 -11.94 27.05
CA CYS A 340 5.88 -10.91 28.02
C CYS A 340 7.29 -10.32 27.81
N LEU A 341 7.46 -9.56 26.73
CA LEU A 341 8.75 -8.96 26.36
C LEU A 341 8.71 -7.43 26.46
N GLN A 342 7.69 -6.83 25.84
CA GLN A 342 7.52 -5.39 25.78
C GLN A 342 6.06 -5.02 25.51
N ASP A 343 5.69 -3.78 25.82
CA ASP A 343 4.39 -3.22 25.49
C ASP A 343 4.35 -2.60 24.08
N SER A 344 3.23 -1.97 23.72
CA SER A 344 3.07 -1.34 22.39
C SER A 344 3.96 -0.11 22.15
N PHE A 345 4.66 0.39 23.18
CA PHE A 345 5.59 1.51 23.10
C PHE A 345 7.05 1.06 23.21
N LEU A 346 7.32 -0.25 23.05
CA LEU A 346 8.64 -0.87 23.17
C LEU A 346 9.26 -0.75 24.57
N ARG A 347 8.41 -0.60 25.61
CA ARG A 347 8.86 -0.53 27.00
C ARG A 347 8.89 -1.94 27.58
N PRO A 348 9.95 -2.32 28.30
CA PRO A 348 10.14 -3.70 28.70
C PRO A 348 9.04 -4.17 29.65
N CYS A 349 8.67 -5.44 29.46
CA CYS A 349 7.79 -6.17 30.35
C CYS A 349 8.59 -7.18 31.16
N LEU A 350 8.02 -7.58 32.30
CA LEU A 350 8.62 -8.53 33.18
C LEU A 350 7.61 -9.60 33.60
N TRP A 351 8.00 -10.87 33.46
CA TRP A 351 7.19 -12.01 33.84
C TRP A 351 7.53 -12.46 35.26
N ILE A 352 6.63 -12.23 36.22
CA ILE A 352 6.78 -12.62 37.63
C ILE A 352 5.48 -13.25 38.11
N ASN A 353 5.57 -14.31 38.93
CA ASN A 353 4.41 -14.95 39.56
C ASN A 353 3.30 -15.33 38.57
N ASN A 354 3.69 -15.86 37.39
CA ASN A 354 2.78 -16.27 36.32
C ASN A 354 1.91 -15.12 35.75
N SER A 355 2.39 -13.89 35.86
CA SER A 355 1.77 -12.69 35.32
C SER A 355 2.80 -11.79 34.66
N CYS A 356 2.39 -11.05 33.64
CA CYS A 356 3.22 -10.06 32.98
C CYS A 356 2.95 -8.68 33.58
N SER A 357 3.99 -7.92 33.91
CA SER A 357 3.87 -6.60 34.51
C SER A 357 4.81 -5.60 33.84
N GLN A 358 4.42 -4.34 33.86
CA GLN A 358 5.20 -3.25 33.28
C GLN A 358 6.44 -3.00 34.13
N TYR A 359 7.61 -2.88 33.49
CA TYR A 359 8.87 -2.61 34.15
C TYR A 359 9.52 -1.36 33.54
N TYR A 360 9.54 -0.25 34.27
CA TYR A 360 10.27 0.96 33.85
C TYR A 360 11.58 1.11 34.61
N ASN A 361 11.58 0.77 35.90
CA ASN A 361 12.71 0.90 36.79
C ASN A 361 12.55 -0.04 37.98
N CYS A 362 13.60 -0.17 38.79
CA CYS A 362 13.60 -1.03 39.98
C CYS A 362 12.43 -0.76 40.93
N THR A 363 11.96 0.49 41.06
CA THR A 363 10.89 0.83 42.01
C THR A 363 9.50 0.29 41.65
N ASP A 364 9.35 -0.25 40.44
CA ASP A 364 8.14 -0.94 40.01
C ASP A 364 8.05 -2.38 40.54
N LEU A 365 9.16 -2.92 41.08
CA LEU A 365 9.22 -4.27 41.64
C LEU A 365 8.85 -4.23 43.13
N LEU A 366 7.72 -4.81 43.52
CA LEU A 366 7.29 -4.95 44.91
C LEU A 366 7.99 -6.10 45.66
N LEU A 367 9.22 -6.43 45.24
CA LEU A 367 10.04 -7.45 45.90
C LEU A 367 10.79 -6.79 47.06
N THR A 368 10.85 -7.47 48.20
CA THR A 368 11.35 -6.91 49.45
C THR A 368 12.76 -7.38 49.81
N THR A 369 13.35 -8.31 49.05
CA THR A 369 14.69 -8.84 49.33
C THR A 369 15.69 -8.47 48.23
N VAL A 370 16.96 -8.24 48.62
CA VAL A 370 18.03 -7.92 47.66
C VAL A 370 18.19 -9.02 46.63
N THR A 371 18.18 -10.29 47.06
CA THR A 371 18.29 -11.45 46.17
C THR A 371 17.19 -11.47 45.11
N ALA A 372 15.92 -11.29 45.50
CA ALA A 372 14.81 -11.28 44.54
C ALA A 372 14.89 -10.08 43.57
N CYS A 373 15.32 -8.90 44.05
CA CYS A 373 15.57 -7.76 43.18
C CYS A 373 16.69 -8.00 42.16
N GLN A 374 17.76 -8.69 42.58
CA GLN A 374 18.93 -8.99 41.76
C GLN A 374 18.66 -10.10 40.73
N GLU A 375 17.77 -11.06 41.04
CA GLU A 375 17.30 -12.06 40.06
C GLU A 375 16.56 -11.40 38.88
N VAL A 376 15.85 -10.30 39.13
CA VAL A 376 15.17 -9.54 38.08
C VAL A 376 16.15 -8.66 37.30
N SER A 377 17.01 -7.93 38.00
CA SER A 377 17.98 -7.03 37.39
C SER A 377 19.18 -6.81 38.30
N LYS A 378 20.37 -7.04 37.76
CA LYS A 378 21.64 -6.78 38.45
C LYS A 378 21.83 -5.32 38.89
N TYR A 379 21.01 -4.40 38.39
CA TYR A 379 21.05 -2.97 38.71
C TYR A 379 20.05 -2.56 39.80
N CYS A 380 19.38 -3.50 40.46
CA CYS A 380 18.37 -3.24 41.49
C CYS A 380 18.76 -3.84 42.86
N THR A 381 18.61 -3.09 43.94
CA THR A 381 18.66 -3.59 45.34
C THR A 381 17.29 -3.43 46.01
N SER A 382 17.13 -3.79 47.29
CA SER A 382 15.88 -3.63 48.04
C SER A 382 15.98 -2.57 49.13
N ASP A 383 14.90 -1.83 49.39
CA ASP A 383 14.74 -0.95 50.55
C ASP A 383 13.90 -1.53 51.69
N GLU A 384 13.70 -2.86 51.69
CA GLU A 384 12.80 -3.65 52.55
C GLU A 384 11.32 -3.59 52.15
N ASN A 385 10.89 -2.59 51.38
CA ASN A 385 9.50 -2.45 50.94
C ASN A 385 9.33 -2.74 49.44
N LYS A 386 10.34 -2.40 48.63
CA LYS A 386 10.38 -2.60 47.17
C LYS A 386 11.82 -2.61 46.68
N CYS A 387 12.01 -2.97 45.41
CA CYS A 387 13.32 -2.77 44.81
C CYS A 387 13.57 -1.27 44.52
N ILE A 388 14.82 -0.88 44.55
CA ILE A 388 15.29 0.47 44.20
C ILE A 388 16.54 0.35 43.33
N PRO A 389 16.88 1.37 42.51
CA PRO A 389 18.12 1.36 41.75
C PRO A 389 19.34 1.27 42.68
N LEU A 390 20.40 0.61 42.24
CA LEU A 390 21.69 0.65 42.93
C LEU A 390 22.17 2.10 43.04
N LYS A 391 22.77 2.41 44.18
CA LYS A 391 23.45 3.67 44.48
C LYS A 391 24.85 3.34 45.00
N ILE A 392 25.71 4.36 45.07
CA ILE A 392 26.93 4.28 45.86
C ILE A 392 26.59 4.02 47.33
N PHE A 393 27.41 3.25 48.04
CA PHE A 393 27.08 2.77 49.38
C PHE A 393 26.77 3.88 50.38
N ALA A 394 27.46 5.02 50.28
CA ALA A 394 27.25 6.18 51.15
C ALA A 394 25.81 6.74 51.15
N ASN A 395 25.01 6.42 50.11
CA ASN A 395 23.63 6.87 49.96
C ASN A 395 22.59 5.89 50.51
N TYR A 396 23.01 4.73 51.01
CA TYR A 396 22.12 3.77 51.65
C TYR A 396 21.98 4.05 53.15
N THR A 397 20.75 3.93 53.63
CA THR A 397 20.37 4.20 55.02
C THR A 397 19.80 2.96 55.71
N LYS A 398 19.85 1.80 55.06
CA LYS A 398 19.37 0.51 55.57
C LYS A 398 20.49 -0.54 55.52
N GLN A 399 20.53 -1.40 56.53
CA GLN A 399 21.59 -2.41 56.70
C GLN A 399 21.60 -3.45 55.56
N ASN A 400 20.43 -3.88 55.11
CA ASN A 400 20.30 -4.89 54.04
C ASN A 400 20.86 -4.41 52.68
N GLN A 401 20.98 -3.09 52.47
CA GLN A 401 21.50 -2.48 51.24
C GLN A 401 23.02 -2.53 51.15
N CYS A 402 23.75 -2.78 52.25
CA CYS A 402 25.21 -2.79 52.30
C CYS A 402 25.83 -4.09 51.76
N THR A 403 25.23 -4.64 50.71
CA THR A 403 25.64 -5.90 50.09
C THR A 403 25.98 -5.71 48.62
N ILE A 404 25.39 -4.71 47.95
CA ILE A 404 25.60 -4.42 46.54
C ILE A 404 25.42 -2.93 46.23
N GLY A 405 26.35 -2.35 45.48
CA GLY A 405 26.45 -0.93 45.15
C GLY A 405 27.02 -0.72 43.75
N THR A 406 27.07 0.53 43.29
CA THR A 406 27.64 0.86 41.96
C THR A 406 29.15 1.07 41.96
N ASP A 407 29.78 1.01 43.14
CA ASP A 407 31.13 1.47 43.46
C ASP A 407 32.19 0.34 43.49
N ASP A 408 31.88 -0.86 42.99
CA ASP A 408 32.81 -2.00 42.77
C ASP A 408 33.77 -2.31 43.95
N THR A 409 33.32 -2.02 45.18
CA THR A 409 34.13 -2.10 46.40
C THR A 409 33.37 -2.81 47.50
N ASP A 410 34.07 -3.57 48.34
CA ASP A 410 33.44 -4.19 49.51
C ASP A 410 33.06 -3.13 50.54
N CYS A 411 31.82 -3.21 51.01
CA CYS A 411 31.28 -2.29 52.00
C CYS A 411 30.59 -3.06 53.12
N GLY A 412 30.31 -2.37 54.22
CA GLY A 412 29.38 -2.89 55.21
C GLY A 412 28.70 -1.81 56.00
N TRP A 413 27.79 -2.26 56.85
CA TRP A 413 26.99 -1.39 57.69
C TRP A 413 27.79 -0.92 58.89
N VAL A 414 27.85 0.39 59.09
CA VAL A 414 28.51 1.01 60.25
C VAL A 414 27.45 1.46 61.25
N THR A 415 27.36 0.74 62.37
CA THR A 415 26.32 0.92 63.39
C THR A 415 26.27 2.34 63.96
N ASN A 416 27.43 2.98 64.15
CA ASN A 416 27.53 4.32 64.73
C ASN A 416 26.97 5.42 63.81
N THR A 417 27.15 5.28 62.51
CA THR A 417 26.71 6.27 61.52
C THR A 417 25.37 5.92 60.87
N LYS A 418 24.87 4.69 61.10
CA LYS A 418 23.66 4.12 60.48
C LYS A 418 23.67 4.26 58.95
N LYS A 419 24.82 4.02 58.34
CA LYS A 419 25.04 4.11 56.89
C LYS A 419 25.96 2.99 56.42
N CYS A 420 25.87 2.63 55.14
CA CYS A 420 26.87 1.78 54.51
C CYS A 420 28.13 2.60 54.22
N GLN A 421 29.31 2.03 54.49
CA GLN A 421 30.59 2.65 54.20
C GLN A 421 31.53 1.64 53.55
N VAL A 422 32.34 2.12 52.60
CA VAL A 422 33.40 1.32 51.97
C VAL A 422 34.48 1.03 53.01
N PHE A 423 34.87 -0.23 53.14
CA PHE A 423 35.93 -0.62 54.07
C PHE A 423 37.29 -0.52 53.37
N THR A 424 37.97 0.60 53.54
CA THR A 424 39.33 0.81 52.98
C THR A 424 40.46 0.38 53.91
N GLN A 425 40.19 0.19 55.20
CA GLN A 425 41.14 -0.22 56.25
C GLN A 425 40.43 -1.00 57.36
N CYS A 426 41.08 -1.99 57.98
CA CYS A 426 40.51 -2.80 59.06
C CYS A 426 40.13 -1.98 60.31
N SER A 427 40.78 -0.84 60.54
CA SER A 427 40.46 0.13 61.60
C SER A 427 39.06 0.74 61.49
N ASN A 428 38.40 0.62 60.33
CA ASN A 428 37.03 1.11 60.11
C ASN A 428 35.96 0.16 60.68
N LEU A 429 36.34 -1.05 61.13
CA LEU A 429 35.42 -2.03 61.72
C LEU A 429 35.26 -1.75 63.22
N VAL A 430 34.28 -0.91 63.56
CA VAL A 430 33.88 -0.72 64.95
C VAL A 430 33.00 -1.91 65.37
N GLN A 431 33.32 -2.49 66.54
CA GLN A 431 32.80 -3.74 67.09
C GLN A 431 31.31 -4.08 66.83
N ASN A 432 31.08 -5.39 66.73
CA ASN A 432 29.79 -6.09 66.66
C ASN A 432 29.00 -5.93 65.35
N VAL A 433 29.44 -6.62 64.30
CA VAL A 433 28.60 -6.94 63.15
C VAL A 433 28.68 -8.44 62.90
N GLN A 434 27.53 -9.14 62.92
CA GLN A 434 27.40 -10.44 62.28
C GLN A 434 26.98 -10.22 60.83
N PRO A 435 27.75 -10.75 59.86
CA PRO A 435 27.18 -11.14 58.58
C PRO A 435 27.59 -12.55 58.18
N THR A 436 26.57 -13.33 57.86
CA THR A 436 26.66 -14.59 57.14
C THR A 436 27.12 -14.32 55.70
N ILE A 437 28.20 -15.00 55.32
CA ILE A 437 28.74 -15.18 53.97
C ILE A 437 29.57 -13.99 53.44
N LEU A 438 30.90 -14.05 53.65
CA LEU A 438 31.90 -13.36 52.84
C LEU A 438 33.14 -14.25 52.65
N ASN A 439 33.57 -14.41 51.40
CA ASN A 439 34.89 -14.94 51.02
C ASN A 439 35.94 -13.82 51.17
N GLY A 440 36.14 -13.30 52.38
CA GLY A 440 37.03 -12.17 52.67
C GLY A 440 37.73 -12.27 54.03
N GLU A 441 38.92 -11.70 54.12
CA GLU A 441 39.99 -12.00 55.10
C GLU A 441 39.74 -11.58 56.58
N CYS A 442 40.13 -12.51 57.45
CA CYS A 442 40.62 -12.52 58.84
C CYS A 442 40.16 -11.54 59.95
N SER A 443 39.38 -10.49 59.73
CA SER A 443 38.96 -9.59 60.83
C SER A 443 37.73 -10.06 61.64
N THR A 444 37.28 -11.30 61.47
CA THR A 444 36.05 -11.81 62.10
C THR A 444 36.22 -12.88 63.19
N TYR A 445 37.44 -13.25 63.62
CA TYR A 445 37.62 -14.34 64.60
C TYR A 445 38.72 -14.12 65.66
N ALA A 446 38.85 -12.91 66.19
CA ALA A 446 39.89 -12.57 67.18
C ALA A 446 39.49 -12.94 68.63
N ASP A 447 39.25 -14.22 68.88
CA ASP A 447 38.92 -14.74 70.22
C ASP A 447 39.91 -15.82 70.70
N SER A 448 40.96 -16.15 69.91
CA SER A 448 41.91 -17.21 70.30
C SER A 448 43.35 -16.93 69.88
N GLU A 449 44.30 -17.39 70.71
CA GLU A 449 45.76 -17.28 70.53
C GLU A 449 46.27 -17.87 69.21
N VAL A 450 45.49 -18.76 68.56
CA VAL A 450 45.85 -19.44 67.31
C VAL A 450 45.65 -18.56 66.08
N THR A 451 44.70 -17.62 66.10
CA THR A 451 44.29 -16.84 64.91
C THR A 451 45.15 -15.61 64.61
N CYS A 452 45.95 -15.10 65.56
CA CYS A 452 46.85 -13.94 65.31
C CYS A 452 48.16 -14.29 64.57
N THR A 453 48.24 -15.42 63.85
CA THR A 453 49.47 -15.87 63.15
C THR A 453 49.50 -15.52 61.65
N ILE A 454 48.41 -14.98 61.11
CA ILE A 454 48.28 -14.63 59.68
C ILE A 454 48.36 -13.10 59.58
N GLY A 455 49.52 -12.57 59.17
CA GLY A 455 49.79 -11.11 59.09
C GLY A 455 48.90 -10.35 58.09
N GLY A 456 48.89 -9.02 58.20
CA GLY A 456 48.18 -8.08 57.32
C GLY A 456 49.14 -7.27 56.43
N THR A 457 48.61 -6.35 55.62
CA THR A 457 49.43 -5.46 54.76
C THR A 457 50.31 -4.49 55.55
N ASP A 458 50.03 -4.29 56.84
CA ASP A 458 50.77 -3.47 57.78
C ASP A 458 51.77 -4.27 58.67
N GLY A 459 51.70 -5.62 58.68
CA GLY A 459 52.70 -6.48 59.28
C GLY A 459 52.18 -7.76 59.96
N ASN A 460 53.11 -8.48 60.61
CA ASN A 460 52.86 -9.68 61.41
C ASN A 460 52.26 -9.32 62.78
N PHE A 461 51.40 -10.17 63.30
CA PHE A 461 50.66 -9.93 64.55
C PHE A 461 51.14 -10.77 65.74
N SER A 462 50.85 -10.27 66.94
CA SER A 462 51.01 -10.96 68.23
C SER A 462 49.73 -10.78 69.04
N PHE A 463 49.34 -11.82 69.79
CA PHE A 463 48.18 -11.75 70.67
C PHE A 463 48.58 -11.13 72.01
N ASP A 464 47.92 -10.03 72.38
CA ASP A 464 48.07 -9.42 73.69
C ASP A 464 47.16 -10.13 74.69
N LYS A 465 47.76 -10.98 75.54
CA LYS A 465 47.04 -11.75 76.57
C LYS A 465 46.39 -10.86 77.64
N SER A 466 46.87 -9.65 77.84
CA SER A 466 46.35 -8.74 78.86
C SER A 466 45.15 -7.94 78.35
N ALA A 467 45.14 -7.61 77.05
CA ALA A 467 44.03 -6.91 76.40
C ALA A 467 43.01 -7.83 75.73
N SER A 468 43.32 -9.13 75.59
CA SER A 468 42.55 -10.10 74.80
C SER A 468 42.31 -9.64 73.36
N THR A 469 43.32 -9.02 72.75
CA THR A 469 43.25 -8.45 71.38
C THR A 469 44.51 -8.79 70.58
N CYS A 470 44.40 -8.91 69.25
CA CYS A 470 45.59 -8.93 68.39
C CYS A 470 46.16 -7.51 68.26
N ARG A 471 47.48 -7.37 68.30
CA ARG A 471 48.22 -6.15 67.95
C ARG A 471 49.36 -6.46 66.98
N LEU A 472 49.93 -5.45 66.34
CA LEU A 472 51.18 -5.61 65.59
C LEU A 472 52.27 -6.20 66.51
N ARG A 473 53.06 -7.12 65.96
CA ARG A 473 54.25 -7.62 66.64
C ARG A 473 55.14 -6.45 67.00
N GLN A 474 55.85 -6.61 68.10
CA GLN A 474 56.96 -5.77 68.49
C GLN A 474 58.18 -6.67 68.67
N CYS A 475 59.39 -6.16 68.42
CA CYS A 475 60.60 -6.96 68.62
C CYS A 475 60.71 -7.47 70.07
N SER A 476 60.17 -6.71 71.03
CA SER A 476 60.07 -7.09 72.44
C SER A 476 59.17 -8.30 72.73
N ASP A 477 58.40 -8.80 71.75
CA ASP A 477 57.58 -10.00 71.89
C ASP A 477 58.43 -11.30 71.85
N GLY A 478 59.70 -11.21 71.44
CA GLY A 478 60.66 -12.33 71.49
C GLY A 478 61.19 -12.59 72.90
N SER A 479 61.19 -13.86 73.34
CA SER A 479 61.65 -14.25 74.68
C SER A 479 63.13 -14.65 74.72
N ILE A 480 63.76 -14.62 75.91
CA ILE A 480 65.21 -14.83 76.14
C ILE A 480 65.71 -16.22 75.68
N SER A 481 64.83 -17.17 75.38
CA SER A 481 65.19 -18.50 74.86
C SER A 481 65.60 -18.49 73.37
N THR A 482 65.61 -17.34 72.71
CA THR A 482 65.97 -17.18 71.29
C THR A 482 66.98 -16.07 71.02
N SER A 483 67.95 -15.81 71.92
CA SER A 483 69.02 -14.78 71.82
C SER A 483 70.05 -15.02 70.70
N THR A 484 69.56 -15.32 69.50
CA THR A 484 70.30 -15.35 68.24
C THR A 484 69.57 -14.46 67.24
N HIS A 485 70.30 -13.86 66.29
CA HIS A 485 69.70 -13.05 65.23
C HIS A 485 68.50 -13.73 64.55
N ASN A 486 68.63 -15.01 64.19
CA ASN A 486 67.56 -15.78 63.55
C ASN A 486 66.31 -15.96 64.43
N GLY A 487 66.52 -16.09 65.74
CA GLY A 487 65.44 -16.19 66.71
C GLY A 487 64.61 -14.90 66.80
N CYS A 488 65.28 -13.75 66.85
CA CYS A 488 64.60 -12.44 66.87
C CYS A 488 64.03 -12.04 65.51
N PHE A 489 64.64 -12.46 64.40
CA PHE A 489 64.14 -12.20 63.05
C PHE A 489 62.74 -12.79 62.81
N GLY A 490 62.41 -13.90 63.49
CA GLY A 490 61.07 -14.48 63.49
C GLY A 490 59.96 -13.56 64.04
N TYR A 491 60.33 -12.48 64.75
CA TYR A 491 59.40 -11.50 65.33
C TYR A 491 59.32 -10.19 64.55
N GLN A 492 59.90 -10.13 63.34
CA GLN A 492 59.83 -8.94 62.48
C GLN A 492 58.37 -8.54 62.18
N ILE A 493 58.12 -7.23 62.19
CA ILE A 493 56.79 -6.65 62.00
C ILE A 493 56.47 -6.67 60.51
N ASN A 494 57.36 -6.16 59.66
CA ASN A 494 57.24 -6.21 58.21
C ASN A 494 58.64 -6.06 57.60
N ALA A 495 58.74 -6.03 56.27
CA ALA A 495 60.02 -5.91 55.57
C ALA A 495 60.82 -4.63 55.92
N MET A 496 60.15 -3.56 56.39
CA MET A 496 60.78 -2.29 56.79
C MET A 496 61.08 -2.22 58.31
N ASN A 497 60.50 -3.12 59.10
CA ASN A 497 60.58 -3.14 60.56
C ASN A 497 61.08 -4.51 61.04
N GLN A 498 62.36 -4.79 60.78
CA GLN A 498 63.04 -6.02 61.13
C GLN A 498 63.54 -6.01 62.58
N CYS A 499 63.70 -7.20 63.16
CA CYS A 499 64.16 -7.38 64.54
C CYS A 499 65.49 -8.15 64.59
N THR A 500 66.37 -7.77 65.50
CA THR A 500 67.65 -8.45 65.81
C THR A 500 67.86 -8.60 67.31
N THR A 501 69.03 -9.01 67.78
CA THR A 501 69.32 -9.21 69.20
C THR A 501 70.52 -8.37 69.68
N ASP A 502 70.43 -7.86 70.91
CA ASP A 502 71.52 -7.20 71.63
C ASP A 502 72.24 -8.16 72.62
N GLU A 503 72.11 -9.48 72.38
CA GLU A 503 72.54 -10.59 73.25
C GLU A 503 71.73 -10.76 74.54
N SER A 504 70.88 -9.80 74.91
CA SER A 504 70.04 -9.86 76.11
C SER A 504 68.53 -9.96 75.82
N LYS A 505 68.09 -9.40 74.69
CA LYS A 505 66.69 -9.38 74.22
C LYS A 505 66.63 -9.18 72.71
N CYS A 506 65.42 -9.25 72.17
CA CYS A 506 65.14 -8.86 70.80
C CYS A 506 64.87 -7.34 70.73
N VAL A 507 65.54 -6.66 69.80
CA VAL A 507 65.45 -5.21 69.56
C VAL A 507 65.21 -4.92 68.07
N PRO A 508 64.66 -3.76 67.69
CA PRO A 508 64.59 -3.34 66.29
C PRO A 508 65.98 -3.32 65.64
N LEU A 509 66.09 -3.82 64.40
CA LEU A 509 67.36 -3.80 63.65
C LEU A 509 67.88 -2.37 63.43
N ALA A 510 66.98 -1.38 63.37
CA ALA A 510 67.35 0.03 63.25
C ALA A 510 68.01 0.61 64.52
N ASP A 511 67.90 -0.07 65.66
CA ASP A 511 68.50 0.37 66.94
C ASP A 511 69.90 -0.24 67.16
N CYS A 512 70.39 -1.10 66.26
CA CYS A 512 71.75 -1.66 66.22
C CYS A 512 72.60 -0.95 65.16
#